data_AF-A0A352YV93-F1
#
_entry.id   AF-A0A352YV93-F1
#
_cell.length_a   1.000
_cell.length_b   1.000
_cell.length_c   1.000
_cell.angle_alpha   90.00
_cell.angle_beta   90.00
_cell.angle_gamma   90.00
#
_symmetry.space_group_name_H-M   'P 1'
#
loop_
_entity.id
_entity.type
_entity.pdbx_description
1 polymer ?
#
loop_
_entity_poly.entity_id
_entity_poly.type
_entity_poly.pdbx_seq_one_letter_code
_entity_poly.pdbx_strand_id
1 'polypeptide(L)' 'NITAVHPLREDTLSKLLEKDNADYQVVESLINQKLIKSVIYKGKKFFLREYHINK' A
#
# COMPACT_ATOMS: atom_id res chain seq x y z
N ASN A 1 13.37 -8.59 19.45
CA ASN A 1 12.52 -7.46 19.04
C ASN A 1 12.85 -7.03 17.63
N ILE A 2 12.28 -7.68 16.62
CA ILE A 2 12.55 -7.37 15.21
C ILE A 2 11.23 -6.90 14.62
N THR A 3 11.11 -5.58 14.47
CA THR A 3 9.95 -4.85 13.94
C THR A 3 9.81 -5.07 12.44
N ALA A 4 9.53 -6.30 12.00
CA ALA A 4 9.08 -6.59 10.64
C ALA A 4 7.57 -6.31 10.54
N VAL A 5 7.19 -5.05 10.75
CA VAL A 5 5.81 -4.53 10.69
C VAL A 5 5.69 -3.37 9.71
N HIS A 6 6.65 -3.24 8.78
CA HIS A 6 6.80 -2.01 8.01
C HIS A 6 5.57 -1.73 7.13
N PRO A 7 4.82 -0.65 7.42
CA PRO A 7 3.78 -0.18 6.52
C PRO A 7 4.43 0.34 5.24
N LEU A 8 3.85 -0.01 4.09
CA LEU A 8 4.36 0.45 2.80
C LEU A 8 4.17 1.97 2.74
N ARG A 9 5.25 2.73 2.62
CA ARG A 9 5.16 4.19 2.42
C ARG A 9 4.76 4.49 0.98
N GLU A 10 4.05 5.59 0.78
CA GLU A 10 3.76 6.12 -0.56
C GLU A 10 5.02 6.21 -1.42
N ASP A 11 6.12 6.75 -0.86
CA ASP A 11 7.41 6.85 -1.56
C ASP A 11 7.94 5.51 -2.08
N THR A 12 7.64 4.41 -1.38
CA THR A 12 8.09 3.06 -1.76
C THR A 12 7.13 2.44 -2.77
N LEU A 13 5.83 2.69 -2.61
CA LEU A 13 4.82 2.28 -3.57
C LEU A 13 5.07 2.92 -4.94
N SER A 14 5.31 4.24 -4.99
CA SER A 14 5.60 4.94 -6.25
C SER A 14 6.85 4.40 -6.94
N LYS A 15 7.93 4.13 -6.20
CA LYS A 15 9.15 3.51 -6.76
C LYS A 15 8.93 2.09 -7.27
N LEU A 16 8.07 1.31 -6.61
CA LEU A 16 7.71 -0.02 -7.06
C LEU A 16 6.89 0.04 -8.35
N LEU A 17 5.93 0.95 -8.44
CA LEU A 17 5.11 1.18 -9.63
C LEU A 17 5.97 1.62 -10.83
N GLU A 18 6.86 2.59 -10.63
CA GLU A 18 7.81 3.02 -11.65
C GLU A 18 8.70 1.86 -12.12
N LYS A 19 9.18 1.03 -11.18
CA LYS A 19 10.00 -0.14 -11.52
C LYS A 19 9.23 -1.20 -12.31
N ASP A 20 7.96 -1.41 -11.99
CA ASP A 20 7.09 -2.40 -12.65
C ASP A 20 6.44 -1.86 -13.94
N ASN A 21 6.70 -0.60 -14.33
CA ASN A 21 5.95 0.12 -15.38
C ASN A 21 4.42 0.04 -15.16
N ALA A 22 4.00 0.01 -13.89
CA ALA A 22 2.60 -0.05 -13.52
C ALA A 22 2.07 1.37 -13.31
N ASP A 23 0.97 1.70 -13.97
CA ASP A 23 0.27 2.96 -13.77
C ASP A 23 -0.36 3.05 -12.37
N TYR A 24 -0.50 4.28 -11.87
CA TYR A 24 -1.18 4.54 -10.60
C TYR A 24 -2.64 4.06 -10.60
N GLN A 25 -3.24 3.85 -11.78
CA GLN A 25 -4.56 3.21 -11.93
C GLN A 25 -4.62 1.82 -11.29
N VAL A 26 -3.51 1.08 -11.25
CA VAL A 26 -3.45 -0.22 -10.57
C VAL A 26 -3.64 -0.03 -9.06
N VAL A 27 -3.03 1.00 -8.47
CA VAL A 27 -3.21 1.33 -7.04
C VAL A 27 -4.67 1.69 -6.75
N GLU A 28 -5.27 2.54 -7.58
CA GLU A 28 -6.69 2.90 -7.43
C GLU A 28 -7.60 1.68 -7.54
N SER A 29 -7.31 0.77 -8.48
CA SER A 29 -8.03 -0.48 -8.62
C SER A 29 -7.88 -1.38 -7.39
N LEU A 30 -6.69 -1.46 -6.79
CA LEU A 30 -6.44 -2.23 -5.57
C LEU A 30 -7.15 -1.63 -4.35
N ILE A 31 -7.25 -0.30 -4.26
CA ILE A 31 -8.01 0.40 -3.21
C ILE A 31 -9.51 0.16 -3.41
N ASN A 32 -10.01 0.27 -4.64
CA ASN A 32 -11.42 -0.01 -4.97
C ASN A 32 -11.80 -1.47 -4.68
N GLN A 33 -10.88 -2.41 -4.92
CA GLN A 33 -11.06 -3.82 -4.60
C GLN A 33 -10.91 -4.12 -3.09
N LYS A 34 -10.62 -3.12 -2.25
CA LYS A 34 -10.36 -3.26 -0.81
C LYS A 34 -9.22 -4.26 -0.49
N LEU A 35 -8.26 -4.38 -1.41
CA LEU A 35 -7.07 -5.21 -1.23
C LEU A 35 -5.98 -4.46 -0.47
N ILE A 36 -5.96 -3.13 -0.60
CA ILE A 36 -5.08 -2.23 0.13
C ILE A 36 -5.88 -1.03 0.62
N LYS A 37 -5.45 -0.45 1.75
CA LYS A 37 -6.02 0.77 2.31
C LYS A 37 -4.95 1.84 2.49
N SER A 38 -5.30 3.09 2.18
CA SER A 38 -4.47 4.24 2.51
C SER A 38 -4.76 4.72 3.94
N VAL A 39 -3.74 4.87 4.76
CA VAL A 39 -3.82 5.46 6.11
C VAL A 39 -2.83 6.61 6.24
N ILE A 40 -3.23 7.66 6.96
CA ILE A 40 -2.34 8.77 7.28
C ILE A 40 -1.86 8.57 8.70
N TYR A 41 -0.54 8.52 8.87
CA TYR A 41 0.08 8.40 10.18
C TYR A 41 1.21 9.44 10.31
N LYS A 42 1.14 10.28 11.35
CA LYS A 42 2.11 11.37 11.58
C LYS A 42 2.33 12.28 10.34
N GLY A 43 1.27 12.60 9.61
CA GLY A 43 1.33 13.43 8.41
C GLY A 43 1.91 12.75 7.17
N LYS A 44 2.21 11.44 7.23
CA LYS A 44 2.68 10.66 6.10
C LYS A 44 1.63 9.65 5.67
N LYS A 45 1.51 9.45 4.35
CA LYS A 45 0.59 8.47 3.77
C LYS A 45 1.25 7.10 3.69
N PHE A 46 0.53 6.09 4.17
CA PHE A 46 0.95 4.71 4.15
C PHE A 46 -0.12 3.87 3.49
N PHE A 47 0.29 2.84 2.77
CA PHE A 47 -0.58 1.84 2.18
C PHE A 47 -0.41 0.55 2.96
N LEU A 48 -1.49 0.08 3.55
CA LEU A 48 -1.55 -1.16 4.29
C LEU A 48 -2.26 -2.19 3.42
N ARG A 49 -1.72 -3.41 3.36
CA ARG A 49 -2.41 -4.53 2.74
C ARG A 49 -3.58 -4.95 3.63
N GLU A 50 -4.76 -4.97 3.06
CA GLU A 50 -5.97 -5.44 3.73
C GLU A 50 -6.07 -6.94 3.47
N TYR A 51 -5.66 -7.74 4.46
CA TYR A 51 -5.85 -9.17 4.41
C TYR A 51 -7.32 -9.45 4.73
N HIS A 52 -8.13 -9.73 3.71
CA HIS A 52 -9.37 -10.45 3.90
C HIS A 52 -9.00 -11.87 4.37
N ILE A 53 -8.83 -12.04 5.67
CA ILE A 53 -8.87 -13.37 6.29
C ILE A 53 -10.33 -13.81 6.13
N ASN A 54 -10.62 -14.51 5.02
CA ASN A 54 -11.89 -15.21 4.86
C ASN A 54 -12.03 -16.16 6.06
N LYS A 55 -13.06 -15.94 6.87
CA LYS A 55 -13.44 -16.76 8.01
C LYS A 55 -14.64 -17.62 7.62
#